data_AF-A0A378CD58-F1
#
_entry.id   AF-A0A378CD58-F1
#
_cell.length_a   1.000
_cell.length_b   1.000
_cell.length_c   1.000
_cell.angle_alpha   90.00
_cell.angle_beta   90.00
_cell.angle_gamma   90.00
#
_symmetry.space_group_name_H-M   'P 1'
#
loop_
_entity.id
_entity.type
_entity.pdbx_description
1 polymer ?
#
loop_
_entity_poly.entity_id
_entity_poly.type
_entity_poly.pdbx_seq_one_letter_code
_entity_poly.pdbx_strand_id
1 'polypeptide(L)' 'MKLAIHNEVAVSNDEVRQLDRAYVFHSWSMQGNLNPLVIAGRKAASYGIMRGTPGSISAASW' A
#
# COMPACT_ATOMS: atom_id res chain seq x y z
N MET A 1 5.69 -2.08 -32.69
CA MET A 1 6.50 -1.70 -31.52
C MET A 1 5.54 -1.31 -30.40
N LYS A 2 5.64 -1.96 -29.23
CA LYS A 2 4.81 -1.66 -28.04
C LYS A 2 5.57 -0.63 -27.22
N LEU A 3 5.09 0.61 -27.16
CA LEU A 3 5.64 1.62 -26.26
C LEU A 3 5.21 1.23 -24.84
N ALA A 4 6.11 0.59 -24.09
CA ALA A 4 5.92 0.37 -22.67
C ALA A 4 6.38 1.64 -21.95
N ILE A 5 5.41 2.44 -21.49
CA ILE A 5 5.66 3.54 -20.56
C ILE A 5 6.13 2.89 -19.26
N HIS A 6 7.44 2.76 -19.08
CA HIS A 6 8.05 2.35 -17.82
C HIS A 6 8.12 3.57 -16.91
N ASN A 7 6.98 3.97 -16.37
CA ASN A 7 6.96 4.79 -15.17
C ASN A 7 6.48 3.92 -14.01
N GLU A 8 7.14 2.78 -13.82
CA GLU A 8 7.04 2.03 -12.58
C GLU A 8 7.89 2.76 -11.53
N VAL A 9 7.43 3.95 -11.12
CA VAL A 9 7.88 4.50 -9.84
C VAL A 9 7.42 3.49 -8.81
N ALA A 10 8.40 2.78 -8.24
CA ALA A 10 8.14 1.71 -7.33
C ALA A 10 7.72 2.33 -5.98
N VAL A 11 6.40 2.50 -5.81
CA VAL A 11 5.82 3.11 -4.60
C VAL A 11 6.11 2.23 -3.38
N SER A 12 6.66 2.85 -2.33
CA SER A 12 6.96 2.15 -1.07
C SER A 12 5.79 2.24 -0.08
N ASN A 13 5.70 1.31 0.87
CA ASN A 13 4.68 1.40 1.92
C ASN A 13 4.81 2.66 2.78
N ASP A 14 6.04 3.12 3.02
CA ASP A 14 6.26 4.29 3.88
C ASP A 14 5.81 5.57 3.21
N GLU A 15 6.03 5.69 1.90
CA GLU A 15 5.47 6.77 1.09
C GLU A 15 3.94 6.79 1.17
N VAL A 16 3.29 5.64 0.98
CA VAL A 16 1.82 5.53 1.14
C VAL A 16 1.37 5.95 2.53
N ARG A 17 2.08 5.52 3.59
CA ARG A 17 1.75 5.91 4.97
C ARG A 17 1.90 7.40 5.24
N GLN A 18 2.93 8.04 4.67
CA GLN A 18 3.11 9.49 4.83
C GLN A 18 1.99 10.26 4.14
N LEU A 19 1.63 9.86 2.92
CA LEU A 19 0.54 10.49 2.18
C LEU A 19 -0.82 10.26 2.85
N ASP A 20 -1.08 9.05 3.34
CA ASP A 20 -2.29 8.71 4.08
C ASP A 20 -2.45 9.61 5.32
N ARG A 21 -1.40 9.77 6.13
CA ARG A 21 -1.43 10.66 7.31
C ARG A 21 -1.65 12.12 6.94
N ALA A 22 -1.14 12.57 5.79
CA ALA A 22 -1.25 13.95 5.35
C ALA A 22 -2.63 14.30 4.78
N TYR A 23 -3.32 13.34 4.15
CA TYR A 23 -4.48 13.66 3.29
C TYR A 23 -5.74 12.82 3.54
N VAL A 24 -5.66 11.74 4.31
CA VAL A 24 -6.80 10.83 4.52
C VAL A 24 -7.24 10.85 5.97
N PHE A 25 -8.54 11.12 6.21
CA PHE A 25 -9.15 10.95 7.52
C PHE A 25 -9.77 9.56 7.65
N HIS A 26 -9.29 8.76 8.61
CA HIS A 26 -9.85 7.44 8.89
C HIS A 26 -11.04 7.54 9.83
N SER A 27 -12.20 7.10 9.36
CA SER A 27 -13.41 7.00 10.19
C SER A 27 -13.16 6.12 11.41
N TRP A 28 -13.67 6.53 12.57
CA TRP A 28 -13.57 5.80 13.84
C TRP A 28 -12.14 5.51 14.31
N SER A 29 -11.17 6.36 13.96
CA SER A 29 -9.79 6.23 14.40
C SER A 29 -9.20 7.56 14.89
N MET A 30 -8.23 7.48 15.82
CA MET A 30 -7.47 8.65 16.28
C MET A 30 -6.30 8.91 15.32
N GLN A 31 -6.32 10.06 14.64
CA GLN A 31 -5.41 10.38 13.54
C GLN A 31 -3.91 10.38 13.90
N GLY A 32 -3.56 10.87 15.10
CA GLY A 32 -2.17 11.22 15.47
C GLY A 32 -1.19 10.05 15.66
N ASN A 33 -1.66 8.81 15.78
CA ASN A 33 -0.79 7.64 16.02
C ASN A 33 -1.13 6.43 15.11
N LEU A 34 -1.74 6.68 13.94
CA LEU A 34 -2.10 5.62 13.02
C LEU A 34 -0.87 5.08 12.27
N ASN A 35 -0.69 3.76 12.33
CA ASN A 35 0.19 3.00 11.44
C ASN A 35 -0.67 2.14 10.48
N PRO A 36 -1.19 2.73 9.39
CA PRO A 36 -2.14 2.04 8.53
C PRO A 36 -1.47 0.87 7.80
N LEU A 37 -2.25 -0.21 7.64
CA LEU A 37 -1.86 -1.36 6.83
C LEU A 37 -2.08 -1.05 5.35
N VAL A 38 -1.00 -1.05 4.58
CA VAL A 38 -1.06 -0.82 3.13
C VAL A 38 -1.45 -2.12 2.42
N ILE A 39 -2.66 -2.14 1.83
CA ILE A 39 -3.17 -3.26 1.04
C ILE A 39 -2.89 -2.97 -0.44
N ALA A 40 -2.07 -3.82 -1.06
CA ALA A 40 -1.66 -3.69 -2.46
C ALA A 40 -2.55 -4.49 -3.43
N GLY A 41 -3.38 -5.40 -2.91
CA GLY A 41 -4.30 -6.19 -3.73
C GLY A 41 -5.14 -7.15 -2.91
N ARG A 42 -6.06 -7.86 -3.57
CA ARG A 42 -6.89 -8.89 -2.95
C ARG A 42 -7.08 -10.08 -3.86
N LYS A 43 -7.25 -11.26 -3.27
CA LYS A 43 -7.67 -12.48 -3.95
C LYS A 43 -8.66 -13.25 -3.08
N ALA A 44 -9.89 -13.43 -3.56
CA ALA A 44 -10.95 -14.12 -2.82
C ALA A 44 -11.02 -13.65 -1.35
N ALA A 45 -10.70 -14.52 -0.39
CA ALA A 45 -10.72 -14.26 1.04
C ALA A 45 -9.39 -13.76 1.63
N SER A 46 -8.36 -13.46 0.82
CA SER A 46 -7.06 -12.97 1.27
C SER A 46 -6.68 -11.64 0.62
N TYR A 47 -5.81 -10.89 1.32
CA TYR A 47 -5.29 -9.62 0.86
C TYR A 47 -3.77 -9.69 0.74
N GLY A 48 -3.23 -8.92 -0.21
CA GLY A 48 -1.82 -8.78 -0.45
C GLY A 48 -1.30 -7.47 0.13
N ILE A 49 -0.14 -7.51 0.78
CA ILE A 49 0.59 -6.33 1.23
C ILE A 49 1.97 -6.29 0.57
N MET A 50 2.54 -5.11 0.32
CA MET A 50 3.92 -5.03 -0.15
C MET A 50 4.87 -5.36 1.01
N ARG A 51 5.87 -6.22 0.78
CA ARG A 51 6.91 -6.52 1.79
C ARG A 51 8.30 -6.32 1.22
N GLY A 52 9.10 -5.48 1.88
CA GLY A 52 10.53 -5.31 1.60
C GLY A 52 10.80 -4.61 0.26
N THR A 53 10.68 -5.34 -0.84
CA THR A 53 11.02 -4.85 -2.19
C THR A 53 9.81 -4.22 -2.87
N PRO A 54 9.92 -2.99 -3.40
CA PRO A 54 8.88 -2.40 -4.23
C PRO A 54 8.42 -3.36 -5.34
N GLY A 55 7.11 -3.53 -5.48
CA GLY A 55 6.51 -4.45 -6.47
C GLY A 55 6.32 -5.91 -6.01
N SER A 56 6.87 -6.33 -4.86
CA SER A 56 6.63 -7.67 -4.33
C SER A 56 5.42 -7.70 -3.38
N ILE A 57 4.35 -8.39 -3.80
CA ILE A 57 3.11 -8.54 -3.03
C ILE A 57 3.08 -9.92 -2.39
N SER A 58 2.97 -9.98 -1.06
CA SER A 58 2.81 -11.23 -0.32
C SER A 58 1.40 -11.32 0.26
N ALA A 59 0.81 -12.52 0.27
CA ALA A 59 -0.44 -12.76 0.97
C ALA A 59 -0.23 -12.57 2.47
N ALA A 60 -1.07 -11.75 3.10
CA ALA A 60 -1.19 -11.67 4.55
C ALA A 60 -2.44 -12.44 4.97
N SER A 61 -2.27 -13.45 5.82
CA SER A 61 -3.33 -14.15 6.53
C SER A 61 -3.28 -13.75 8.00
N TRP A 62 -4.44 -13.46 8.59
CA TRP A 62 -4.60 -13.11 10.00
C TRP A 62 -4.34 -14.30 10.92
#